data_AF-A0A7N2L030-F1
#
_entry.id   AF-A0A7N2L030-F1
#
_cell.length_a   1.000
_cell.length_b   1.000
_cell.length_c   1.000
_cell.angle_alpha   90.00
_cell.angle_beta   90.00
_cell.angle_gamma   90.00
#
_symmetry.space_group_name_H-M   'P 1'
#
loop_
_entity.id
_entity.type
_entity.pdbx_description
1 polymer ?
#
loop_
_entity_poly.entity_id
_entity_poly.type
_entity_poly.pdbx_seq_one_letter_code
_entity_poly.pdbx_strand_id
1 'polypeptide(L)'
;MQHGDIKLAQICSIIASDEKCHETAYIKIAEKLFPNDMEIASVDMMRRKISMPAHLMYDGHDHNLFDHFAMVASRIGVYTARDCGEIVEPLVAKWKVEKLTGLTSEGREAQGYV
;
A
#
# COMPACT_ATOMS: atom_id res chain seq x y z
N MET A 1 0.84 -23.46 9.02
CA MET A 1 -0.50 -23.98 9.35
C MET A 1 -0.58 -24.28 10.85
N GLN A 2 -0.83 -23.29 11.71
CA GLN A 2 -0.82 -23.49 13.17
C GLN A 2 -2.19 -23.80 13.78
N HIS A 3 -3.30 -23.53 13.08
CA HIS A 3 -4.67 -23.63 13.64
C HIS A 3 -5.54 -24.69 12.93
N GLY A 4 -4.97 -25.48 12.03
CA GLY A 4 -5.61 -26.68 11.45
C GLY A 4 -6.81 -26.46 10.51
N ASP A 5 -7.37 -25.25 10.40
CA ASP A 5 -8.55 -25.00 9.57
C ASP A 5 -8.18 -24.76 8.09
N ILE A 6 -8.30 -25.82 7.30
CA ILE A 6 -8.03 -25.80 5.85
C ILE A 6 -9.06 -24.94 5.10
N LYS A 7 -10.32 -24.92 5.53
CA LYS A 7 -11.36 -24.16 4.82
C LYS A 7 -11.15 -22.66 4.99
N LEU A 8 -10.83 -22.22 6.20
CA LEU A 8 -10.49 -20.82 6.45
C LEU A 8 -9.25 -20.41 5.64
N ALA A 9 -8.22 -21.26 5.61
CA ALA A 9 -7.03 -21.00 4.79
C ALA A 9 -7.36 -20.88 3.29
N GLN A 10 -8.28 -21.71 2.78
CA GLN A 10 -8.75 -21.63 1.40
C GLN A 10 -9.47 -20.31 1.11
N ILE A 11 -10.37 -19.87 1.99
CA ILE A 11 -11.08 -18.60 1.84
C ILE A 11 -10.09 -17.43 1.80
N CYS A 12 -9.17 -17.36 2.76
CA CYS A 12 -8.15 -16.31 2.79
C CYS A 12 -7.26 -16.34 1.54
N SER A 13 -6.92 -17.53 1.04
CA SER A 13 -6.10 -17.68 -0.17
C SER A 13 -6.83 -17.22 -1.43
N ILE A 14 -8.13 -17.47 -1.54
CA ILE A 14 -8.95 -16.99 -2.68
C ILE A 14 -8.98 -15.46 -2.68
N ILE A 15 -9.27 -14.85 -1.53
CA ILE A 15 -9.27 -13.38 -1.40
C ILE A 15 -7.88 -12.82 -1.77
N ALA A 16 -6.80 -13.39 -1.22
CA ALA A 16 -5.45 -12.94 -1.52
C ALA A 16 -5.08 -13.07 -3.01
N SER A 17 -5.57 -14.11 -3.69
CA SER A 17 -5.38 -14.28 -5.14
C SER A 17 -6.06 -13.17 -5.93
N ASP A 18 -7.28 -12.79 -5.55
CA ASP A 18 -8.02 -11.71 -6.19
C ASP A 18 -7.33 -10.36 -5.94
N GLU A 19 -6.88 -10.10 -4.71
CA GLU A 19 -6.14 -8.87 -4.41
C GLU A 19 -4.82 -8.77 -5.18
N LYS A 20 -4.15 -9.91 -5.45
CA LYS A 20 -2.96 -9.91 -6.31
C LYS A 20 -3.27 -9.53 -7.76
N CYS A 21 -4.44 -9.93 -8.25
CA CYS A 21 -4.93 -9.55 -9.57
C CYS A 21 -5.21 -8.03 -9.62
N HIS A 22 -5.89 -7.50 -8.60
CA HIS A 22 -6.16 -6.07 -8.47
C HIS A 22 -4.87 -5.24 -8.42
N GLU A 23 -3.92 -5.62 -7.56
CA GLU A 23 -2.60 -4.97 -7.46
C GLU A 23 -1.92 -4.91 -8.84
N THR A 24 -1.91 -6.02 -9.56
CA THR A 24 -1.28 -6.10 -10.89
C THR A 24 -1.96 -5.20 -11.91
N ALA A 25 -3.29 -5.10 -11.88
CA ALA A 25 -4.04 -4.21 -12.76
C ALA A 25 -3.72 -2.73 -12.47
N TYR A 26 -3.75 -2.32 -11.20
CA TYR A 26 -3.47 -0.94 -10.81
C TYR A 26 -2.02 -0.54 -11.10
N ILE A 27 -1.05 -1.44 -10.87
CA ILE A 27 0.36 -1.19 -11.24
C ILE A 27 0.50 -0.90 -12.73
N LYS A 28 -0.17 -1.67 -13.60
CA LYS A 28 -0.13 -1.48 -15.06
C LYS A 28 -0.79 -0.17 -15.51
N ILE A 29 -1.84 0.25 -14.81
CA ILE A 29 -2.48 1.54 -15.07
C ILE A 29 -1.52 2.67 -14.70
N ALA A 30 -0.95 2.62 -13.49
CA ALA A 30 0.02 3.60 -13.02
C ALA A 30 1.24 3.68 -13.95
N GLU A 31 1.79 2.54 -14.39
CA GLU A 31 2.93 2.47 -15.32
C GLU A 31 2.67 3.22 -16.63
N LYS A 32 1.43 3.20 -17.15
CA LYS A 32 1.04 3.96 -18.35
C LYS A 32 0.88 5.45 -18.12
N LEU A 33 0.70 5.88 -16.87
CA LEU A 33 0.51 7.29 -16.50
C LEU A 33 1.86 8.01 -16.24
N PHE A 34 2.92 7.29 -15.90
CA PHE A 34 4.27 7.85 -15.81
C PHE A 34 4.84 8.22 -17.20
N PRO A 35 5.64 9.29 -17.33
CA PRO A 35 6.13 10.22 -16.31
C PRO A 35 5.32 11.55 -16.22
N ASN A 36 4.00 11.52 -16.42
CA ASN A 36 3.18 12.74 -16.33
C ASN A 36 2.98 13.17 -14.86
N ASP A 37 1.93 13.96 -14.56
CA ASP A 37 1.54 14.42 -13.21
C ASP A 37 1.41 13.30 -12.15
N MET A 38 1.41 12.03 -12.58
CA MET A 38 1.46 10.85 -11.72
C MET A 38 2.68 10.84 -10.79
N GLU A 39 3.83 11.40 -11.21
CA GLU A 39 5.00 11.49 -10.35
C GLU A 39 4.76 12.40 -9.14
N ILE A 40 4.26 13.61 -9.39
CA ILE A 40 3.93 14.59 -8.34
C ILE A 40 2.86 14.02 -7.41
N ALA A 41 1.83 13.37 -7.97
CA ALA A 41 0.77 12.72 -7.20
C ALA A 41 1.29 11.58 -6.32
N SER A 42 2.25 10.78 -6.82
CA SER A 42 2.86 9.69 -6.05
C SER A 42 3.61 10.21 -4.83
N VAL A 43 4.32 11.33 -4.97
CA VAL A 43 5.03 11.98 -3.87
C VAL A 43 4.09 12.65 -2.88
N ASP A 44 3.03 13.30 -3.35
CA ASP A 44 2.00 13.85 -2.46
C ASP A 44 1.37 12.73 -1.60
N MET A 45 1.09 11.57 -2.19
CA MET A 45 0.60 10.41 -1.46
C MET A 45 1.61 9.87 -0.43
N MET A 46 2.90 9.81 -0.77
CA MET A 46 3.94 9.40 0.17
C MET A 46 4.12 10.41 1.32
N ARG A 47 4.06 11.72 1.03
CA ARG A 47 4.12 12.80 2.05
C ARG A 47 2.93 12.75 3.00
N ARG A 48 1.73 12.46 2.50
CA ARG A 48 0.51 12.37 3.31
C ARG A 48 0.41 11.09 4.15
N LYS A 49 1.26 10.11 3.87
CA LYS A 49 1.17 8.71 4.34
C LYS A 49 -0.11 8.05 3.80
N ILE A 50 0.01 6.77 3.46
CA ILE A 50 -1.15 5.98 3.01
C ILE A 50 -2.00 5.65 4.23
N SER A 51 -3.06 6.45 4.44
CA SER A 51 -4.04 6.19 5.50
C SER A 51 -4.82 4.92 5.19
N MET A 52 -4.98 4.06 6.19
CA MET A 52 -5.77 2.84 6.04
C MET A 52 -7.25 3.17 5.78
N PRO A 53 -7.95 2.45 4.89
CA PRO A 53 -9.34 2.77 4.54
C PRO A 53 -10.28 2.78 5.75
N ALA A 54 -10.04 1.90 6.72
CA ALA A 54 -10.83 1.76 7.93
C ALA A 54 -10.30 2.57 9.13
N HIS A 55 -9.45 3.59 8.93
CA HIS A 55 -8.86 4.37 10.03
C HIS A 55 -9.90 5.11 10.90
N LEU A 56 -11.14 5.26 10.44
CA LEU A 56 -12.28 5.83 11.19
C LEU A 56 -13.22 4.76 11.76
N MET A 57 -12.75 3.52 11.92
CA MET A 57 -13.54 2.42 12.47
C MET A 57 -14.04 2.77 13.88
N TYR A 58 -15.34 2.58 14.11
CA TYR A 58 -16.01 2.89 15.37
C TYR A 58 -17.16 1.92 15.63
N ASP A 59 -17.25 1.39 16.85
CA ASP A 59 -18.27 0.41 17.27
C ASP A 59 -19.38 1.01 18.15
N GLY A 60 -19.35 2.32 18.42
CA GLY A 60 -20.28 2.97 19.35
C GLY A 60 -19.74 3.17 20.77
N HIS A 61 -18.56 2.63 21.09
CA HIS A 61 -17.98 2.67 22.43
C HIS A 61 -16.52 3.10 22.44
N ASP A 62 -15.70 2.56 21.55
CA ASP A 62 -14.25 2.77 21.55
C ASP A 62 -13.83 3.76 20.45
N HIS A 63 -13.45 4.96 20.86
CA HIS A 63 -13.00 6.01 19.95
C HIS A 63 -11.66 5.71 19.27
N ASN A 64 -10.87 4.75 19.78
CA ASN A 64 -9.57 4.35 19.24
C ASN A 64 -9.59 2.91 18.68
N LEU A 65 -10.77 2.43 18.27
CA LEU A 65 -10.99 1.05 17.85
C LEU A 65 -10.04 0.61 16.72
N PHE A 66 -9.76 1.49 15.75
CA PHE A 66 -8.78 1.22 14.71
C PHE A 66 -7.37 0.97 15.26
N ASP A 67 -6.91 1.78 16.21
CA ASP A 67 -5.58 1.65 16.79
C ASP A 67 -5.45 0.36 17.60
N HIS A 68 -6.49 0.00 18.36
CA HIS A 68 -6.52 -1.27 19.09
C HIS A 68 -6.50 -2.47 18.13
N PHE A 69 -7.30 -2.43 17.06
CA PHE A 69 -7.27 -3.45 16.01
C PHE A 69 -5.87 -3.55 15.35
N ALA A 70 -5.28 -2.43 14.94
CA ALA A 70 -3.98 -2.38 14.29
C ALA A 70 -2.87 -2.92 15.20
N MET A 71 -2.92 -2.60 16.51
CA MET A 71 -1.99 -3.15 17.49
C MET A 71 -2.08 -4.67 17.59
N VAL A 72 -3.30 -5.23 17.63
CA VAL A 72 -3.48 -6.69 17.67
C VAL A 72 -2.96 -7.32 16.37
N ALA A 73 -3.36 -6.81 15.21
CA ALA A 73 -2.93 -7.30 13.90
C ALA A 73 -1.40 -7.30 13.75
N SER A 74 -0.74 -6.24 14.23
CA SER A 74 0.73 -6.16 14.21
C SER A 74 1.38 -7.13 15.17
N ARG A 75 0.83 -7.33 16.37
CA ARG A 75 1.40 -8.26 17.38
C ARG A 75 1.33 -9.72 16.94
N ILE A 76 0.27 -10.10 16.22
CA ILE A 76 0.12 -11.46 15.69
C ILE A 76 0.80 -11.64 14.32
N GLY A 77 1.40 -10.59 13.76
CA GLY A 77 2.16 -10.63 12.51
C GLY A 77 1.30 -10.73 11.25
N VAL A 78 0.03 -10.32 11.29
CA VAL A 78 -0.86 -10.30 10.11
C VAL A 78 -0.59 -9.08 9.23
N TYR A 79 -0.36 -7.92 9.84
CA TYR A 79 0.05 -6.70 9.14
C TYR A 79 0.78 -5.77 10.10
N THR A 80 2.01 -5.38 9.75
CA THR A 80 2.91 -4.58 10.56
C THR A 80 3.26 -3.27 9.86
N ALA A 81 3.75 -2.28 10.63
CA ALA A 81 4.27 -1.05 10.05
C ALA A 81 5.42 -1.29 9.05
N ARG A 82 6.15 -2.40 9.21
CA ARG A 82 7.22 -2.83 8.30
C ARG A 82 6.64 -3.27 6.95
N ASP A 83 5.54 -4.02 6.96
CA ASP A 83 4.88 -4.46 5.72
C ASP A 83 4.41 -3.27 4.87
N CYS A 84 3.98 -2.17 5.51
CA CYS A 84 3.64 -0.94 4.81
C CYS A 84 4.84 -0.33 4.07
N GLY A 85 6.05 -0.37 4.66
CA GLY A 85 7.28 0.09 3.99
C GLY A 85 7.70 -0.84 2.85
N GLU A 86 7.62 -2.16 3.08
CA GLU A 86 7.97 -3.18 2.10
C GLU A 86 7.03 -3.23 0.88
N ILE A 87 5.84 -2.60 0.95
CA ILE A 87 4.95 -2.44 -0.21
C ILE A 87 5.40 -1.28 -1.11
N VAL A 88 5.95 -0.20 -0.55
CA VAL A 88 6.25 1.02 -1.31
C VAL A 88 7.51 0.85 -2.17
N GLU A 89 8.58 0.30 -1.61
CA GLU A 89 9.87 0.15 -2.33
C GLU A 89 9.74 -0.63 -3.65
N PRO A 90 9.04 -1.80 -3.71
CA PRO A 90 8.88 -2.53 -4.95
C PRO A 90 8.03 -1.81 -5.99
N LEU A 91 7.08 -0.96 -5.57
CA LEU A 91 6.24 -0.17 -6.48
C LEU A 91 7.07 0.92 -7.16
N VAL A 92 7.88 1.64 -6.38
CA VAL A 92 8.85 2.63 -6.88
C VAL A 92 9.82 2.00 -7.88
N ALA A 93 10.38 0.84 -7.53
CA ALA A 93 11.29 0.11 -8.41
C ALA A 93 10.61 -0.36 -9.72
N LYS A 94 9.36 -0.86 -9.65
CA LYS A 94 8.60 -1.29 -10.82
C LYS A 94 8.33 -0.15 -11.79
N TRP A 95 7.96 1.02 -11.29
CA TRP A 95 7.71 2.20 -12.12
C TRP A 95 8.99 2.91 -12.58
N LYS A 96 10.16 2.44 -12.13
CA LYS A 96 11.49 2.98 -12.51
C LYS A 96 11.58 4.48 -12.25
N VAL A 97 11.02 4.95 -11.14
CA VAL A 97 10.93 6.38 -10.80
C VAL A 97 12.30 7.05 -10.89
N GLU A 98 13.36 6.42 -10.38
CA GLU A 98 14.76 6.92 -10.45
C GLU A 98 15.29 7.14 -11.88
N LYS A 99 14.73 6.45 -12.88
CA LYS A 99 15.19 6.49 -14.28
C LYS A 99 14.33 7.40 -15.16
N LEU A 100 13.33 8.07 -14.59
CA LEU A 100 12.49 9.01 -15.33
C LEU A 100 13.31 10.23 -15.73
N THR A 101 13.19 10.62 -17.00
CA THR A 101 13.88 11.76 -17.61
C THR A 101 12.87 12.67 -18.30
N GLY A 102 13.19 13.96 -18.45
CA GLY A 102 12.27 14.93 -19.06
C GLY A 102 11.22 15.48 -18.09
N LEU A 103 11.46 15.33 -16.79
CA LEU A 103 10.61 15.82 -15.71
C LEU A 103 10.67 17.35 -15.60
N THR A 104 9.58 17.95 -15.14
CA THR A 104 9.55 19.34 -14.68
C THR A 104 10.45 19.52 -13.45
N SER A 105 10.72 20.76 -13.03
CA SER A 105 11.47 21.02 -11.80
C SER A 105 10.80 20.40 -10.57
N GLU A 106 9.47 20.46 -10.51
CA GLU A 106 8.65 19.86 -9.45
C GLU A 106 8.69 18.33 -9.50
N GLY A 107 8.61 17.75 -10.70
CA GLY A 107 8.77 16.29 -10.90
C GLY A 107 10.15 15.80 -10.46
N ARG A 108 11.21 16.56 -10.72
CA ARG A 108 12.57 16.21 -10.27
C ARG A 108 12.75 16.31 -8.76
N GLU A 109 12.12 17.29 -8.10
CA GLU A 109 12.11 17.37 -6.63
C GLU A 109 11.35 16.17 -6.04
N ALA A 110 10.20 15.85 -6.64
CA ALA A 110 9.42 14.67 -6.31
C ALA A 110 10.25 13.38 -6.45
N GLN A 111 10.93 13.19 -7.58
CA GLN A 111 11.83 12.06 -7.82
C GLN A 111 12.90 11.89 -6.72
N GLY A 112 13.42 12.98 -6.16
CA GLY A 112 14.43 12.93 -5.10
C GLY A 112 13.89 12.68 -3.69
N TYR A 113 12.57 12.72 -3.50
CA TYR A 113 11.91 12.43 -2.22
C TYR A 113 11.57 10.94 -2.06
N VAL A 114 11.32 10.26 -3.19
CA VAL A 114 11.00 8.83 -3.28
C VAL A 114 12.28 8.01 -3.19
#